data_AF-A0A2V8RI00-F1
#
_entry.id   AF-A0A2V8RI00-F1
#
_cell.length_a   1.000
_cell.length_b   1.000
_cell.length_c   1.000
_cell.angle_alpha   90.00
_cell.angle_beta   90.00
_cell.angle_gamma   90.00
#
_symmetry.space_group_name_H-M   'P 1'
#
loop_
_entity.id
_entity.type
_entity.pdbx_description
1 polymer ?
#
loop_
_entity_poly.entity_id
_entity_poly.type
_entity_poly.pdbx_seq_one_letter_code
_entity_poly.pdbx_strand_id
1 'polypeptide(L)'
;MKSRSIITVLVGSLFLVLLTPSSASTAPPLPNPILYLTGTEFFHANGKDFIRYKYDVLNKDDYPDAMFAAAPALPPCGNNTKASRTWVDLFDSRGKRLFGFCALGKAADLSNIWFALESDMVPPSYIYIEMTDRQTNTKYKSNLTDTTL
;
A
#
# COMPACT_ATOMS: atom_id res chain seq x y z
N MET A 1 6.16 77.05 -48.61
CA MET A 1 5.08 76.04 -48.52
C MET A 1 5.66 74.76 -47.93
N LYS A 2 5.08 74.31 -46.81
CA LYS A 2 5.42 73.07 -46.08
C LYS A 2 5.04 71.84 -46.91
N SER A 3 5.90 70.83 -46.96
CA SER A 3 5.49 69.46 -47.28
C SER A 3 5.83 68.56 -46.10
N ARG A 4 4.78 67.96 -45.52
CA ARG A 4 4.81 66.91 -44.50
C ARG A 4 4.25 65.65 -45.17
N SER A 5 4.85 64.48 -44.93
CA SER A 5 4.14 63.18 -44.88
C SER A 5 5.06 62.15 -44.22
N ILE A 6 4.84 61.84 -42.94
CA ILE A 6 4.08 60.69 -42.39
C ILE A 6 4.95 59.43 -42.38
N ILE A 7 5.55 59.15 -41.21
CA ILE A 7 6.22 57.89 -40.88
C ILE A 7 5.16 56.99 -40.22
N THR A 8 4.88 55.85 -40.86
CA THR A 8 4.01 54.80 -40.34
C THR A 8 4.78 53.98 -39.29
N VAL A 9 4.36 54.01 -38.03
CA VAL A 9 4.93 53.18 -36.96
C VAL A 9 4.11 51.88 -36.86
N LEU A 10 4.75 50.75 -37.19
CA LEU A 10 4.24 49.40 -36.92
C LEU A 10 4.49 49.06 -35.45
N VAL A 11 3.41 48.92 -34.66
CA VAL A 11 3.48 48.38 -33.29
C VAL A 11 3.16 46.89 -33.37
N GLY A 12 4.19 46.06 -33.26
CA GLY A 12 4.04 44.61 -33.08
C GLY A 12 3.74 44.30 -31.61
N SER A 13 2.53 43.82 -31.32
CA SER A 13 2.13 43.38 -29.98
C SER A 13 2.73 42.00 -29.68
N LEU A 14 3.73 41.97 -28.80
CA LEU A 14 4.36 40.75 -28.29
C LEU A 14 3.47 40.16 -27.18
N PHE A 15 2.72 39.10 -27.47
CA PHE A 15 2.00 38.32 -26.46
C PHE A 15 3.01 37.48 -25.65
N LEU A 16 3.26 37.89 -24.41
CA LEU A 16 4.07 37.13 -23.45
C LEU A 16 3.20 36.02 -22.84
N VAL A 17 3.36 34.79 -23.33
CA VAL A 17 2.71 33.60 -22.76
C VAL A 17 3.42 33.26 -21.45
N LEU A 18 2.78 33.57 -20.32
CA LEU A 18 3.24 33.17 -18.98
C LEU A 18 3.02 31.66 -18.83
N LEU A 19 4.06 30.87 -19.09
CA LEU A 19 4.14 29.46 -18.71
C LEU A 19 4.27 29.39 -17.18
N THR A 20 3.15 29.25 -16.47
CA THR A 20 3.18 28.90 -15.06
C THR A 20 3.67 27.46 -14.92
N PRO A 21 4.79 27.17 -14.24
CA PRO A 21 5.17 25.80 -13.96
C PRO A 21 4.11 25.20 -13.03
N SER A 22 3.35 24.20 -13.53
CA SER A 22 2.55 23.35 -12.67
C SER A 22 3.49 22.65 -11.72
N SER A 23 3.46 23.02 -10.44
CA SER A 23 4.09 22.24 -9.39
C SER A 23 3.42 20.87 -9.37
N ALA A 24 4.10 19.85 -9.87
CA ALA A 24 3.71 18.48 -9.60
C ALA A 24 3.76 18.30 -8.08
N SER A 25 2.59 18.24 -7.44
CA SER A 25 2.49 17.93 -6.02
C SER A 25 2.90 16.47 -5.86
N THR A 26 4.18 16.23 -5.55
CA THR A 26 4.61 14.93 -5.07
C THR A 26 4.06 14.76 -3.67
N ALA A 27 3.03 13.94 -3.53
CA ALA A 27 2.56 13.48 -2.23
C ALA A 27 3.76 12.96 -1.42
N PRO A 28 3.85 13.26 -0.11
CA PRO A 28 4.91 12.75 0.72
C PRO A 28 4.94 11.21 0.67
N PRO A 29 6.13 10.59 0.78
CA PRO A 29 6.24 9.15 0.78
C PRO A 29 5.45 8.55 1.94
N LEU A 30 4.68 7.50 1.66
CA LEU A 30 3.91 6.78 2.68
C LEU A 30 4.86 6.10 3.69
N PRO A 31 4.47 6.04 4.98
CA PRO A 31 5.31 5.44 6.00
C PRO A 31 5.38 3.91 5.87
N ASN A 32 6.38 3.31 6.51
CA ASN A 32 6.39 1.86 6.72
C ASN A 32 5.32 1.46 7.76
N PRO A 33 4.68 0.29 7.60
CA PRO A 33 3.64 -0.14 8.53
C PRO A 33 4.21 -0.47 9.90
N ILE A 34 3.47 -0.12 10.95
CA ILE A 34 3.82 -0.45 12.34
C ILE A 34 2.92 -1.60 12.77
N LEU A 35 3.45 -2.82 12.69
CA LEU A 35 2.73 -4.06 12.98
C LEU A 35 2.78 -4.37 14.48
N TYR A 36 1.66 -4.79 15.05
CA TYR A 36 1.58 -5.26 16.43
C TYR A 36 0.55 -6.39 16.58
N LEU A 37 0.84 -7.30 17.51
CA LEU A 37 -0.04 -8.44 17.83
C LEU A 37 -1.27 -7.95 18.60
N THR A 38 -2.46 -8.35 18.15
CA THR A 38 -3.74 -8.03 18.81
C THR A 38 -4.31 -9.20 19.58
N GLY A 39 -3.88 -10.42 19.28
CA GLY A 39 -4.22 -11.60 20.09
C GLY A 39 -4.05 -12.92 19.36
N THR A 40 -4.33 -14.00 20.07
CA THR A 40 -4.37 -15.35 19.53
C THR A 40 -5.75 -15.97 19.68
N GLU A 41 -6.10 -16.89 18.78
CA GLU A 41 -7.38 -17.59 18.79
C GLU A 41 -7.18 -19.06 18.40
N PHE A 42 -7.60 -19.97 19.29
CA PHE A 42 -7.69 -21.39 18.97
C PHE A 42 -8.93 -21.66 18.11
N PHE A 43 -8.79 -22.46 17.06
CA PHE A 43 -9.92 -22.91 16.25
C PHE A 43 -9.69 -24.29 15.63
N HIS A 44 -10.79 -25.01 15.38
CA HIS A 44 -10.78 -26.30 14.68
C HIS A 44 -11.26 -26.12 13.23
N ALA A 45 -10.51 -26.63 12.27
CA ALA A 45 -10.88 -26.62 10.86
C ALA A 45 -10.31 -27.85 10.14
N ASN A 46 -11.07 -28.42 9.19
CA ASN A 46 -10.59 -29.52 8.35
C ASN A 46 -10.01 -30.71 9.15
N GLY A 47 -10.57 -31.01 10.32
CA GLY A 47 -10.10 -32.12 11.17
C GLY A 47 -8.81 -31.85 11.94
N LYS A 48 -8.34 -30.60 11.99
CA LYS A 48 -7.12 -30.18 12.68
C LYS A 48 -7.36 -28.98 13.59
N ASP A 49 -6.55 -28.88 14.62
CA ASP A 49 -6.53 -27.78 15.57
C ASP A 49 -5.45 -26.76 15.20
N PHE A 50 -5.79 -25.48 15.29
CA PHE A 50 -4.93 -24.37 14.89
C PHE A 50 -4.93 -23.26 15.94
N ILE A 51 -3.82 -22.50 15.96
CA ILE A 51 -3.73 -21.21 16.61
C ILE A 51 -3.60 -20.13 15.54
N ARG A 52 -4.54 -19.19 15.53
CA ARG A 52 -4.51 -17.97 14.72
C ARG A 52 -3.80 -16.86 15.51
N TYR A 53 -2.85 -16.19 14.88
CA TYR A 53 -2.15 -15.02 15.42
C TYR A 53 -2.64 -13.79 14.66
N LYS A 54 -3.35 -12.89 15.36
CA LYS A 54 -4.01 -11.71 14.80
C LYS A 54 -3.16 -10.47 15.00
N TYR A 55 -3.10 -9.63 13.98
CA TYR A 55 -2.31 -8.41 13.98
C TYR A 55 -3.12 -7.24 13.47
N ASP A 56 -2.68 -6.04 13.85
CA ASP A 56 -3.13 -4.78 13.31
C ASP A 56 -1.91 -3.93 12.90
N VAL A 57 -2.15 -2.96 12.03
CA VAL A 57 -1.20 -1.94 11.62
C VAL A 57 -1.60 -0.63 12.29
N LEU A 58 -0.77 -0.14 13.20
CA LEU A 58 -1.06 1.02 14.04
C LEU A 58 -1.30 2.28 13.20
N ASN A 59 -0.46 2.50 12.18
CA ASN A 59 -0.52 3.64 11.27
C ASN A 59 -1.29 3.33 9.98
N LYS A 60 -2.29 2.45 10.03
CA LYS A 60 -3.08 2.07 8.85
C LYS A 60 -3.81 3.25 8.18
N ASP A 61 -4.19 4.26 8.96
CA ASP A 61 -4.92 5.43 8.47
C ASP A 61 -4.05 6.35 7.59
N ASP A 62 -2.72 6.15 7.58
CA ASP A 62 -1.79 6.86 6.69
C ASP A 62 -1.84 6.31 5.25
N TYR A 63 -2.45 5.14 5.03
CA TYR A 63 -2.57 4.55 3.70
C TYR A 63 -3.91 4.91 3.06
N PRO A 64 -3.93 5.42 1.80
CA PRO A 64 -5.17 5.69 1.12
C PRO A 64 -5.87 4.40 0.69
N ASP A 65 -7.19 4.34 0.82
CA ASP A 65 -8.02 3.19 0.39
C ASP A 65 -7.80 2.81 -1.08
N ALA A 66 -7.42 3.77 -1.93
CA ALA A 66 -7.09 3.53 -3.33
C ALA A 66 -5.92 2.54 -3.55
N MET A 67 -5.06 2.33 -2.55
CA MET A 67 -4.04 1.28 -2.57
C MET A 67 -4.64 -0.13 -2.50
N PHE A 68 -5.85 -0.27 -1.96
CA PHE A 68 -6.52 -1.55 -1.74
C PHE A 68 -7.70 -1.78 -2.68
N ALA A 69 -7.99 -0.82 -3.56
CA ALA A 69 -9.02 -0.97 -4.58
C ALA A 69 -8.78 -2.22 -5.45
N ALA A 70 -9.87 -2.81 -5.92
CA ALA A 70 -9.80 -3.93 -6.86
C ALA A 70 -9.05 -3.54 -8.14
N ALA A 71 -8.10 -4.36 -8.56
CA ALA A 71 -7.22 -4.09 -9.69
C ALA A 71 -7.33 -5.18 -10.76
N PRO A 72 -8.43 -5.24 -11.54
CA PRO A 72 -8.65 -6.29 -12.54
C PRO A 72 -7.68 -6.24 -13.73
N ALA A 73 -6.92 -5.15 -13.89
CA ALA A 73 -5.87 -5.02 -14.89
C ALA A 73 -4.53 -5.65 -14.44
N LEU A 74 -4.38 -6.01 -13.16
CA LEU A 74 -3.21 -6.70 -12.64
C LEU A 74 -3.45 -8.21 -12.59
N PRO A 75 -2.40 -9.06 -12.60
CA PRO A 75 -2.57 -10.51 -12.50
C PRO A 75 -3.49 -10.94 -11.33
N PRO A 76 -4.28 -12.00 -11.49
CA PRO A 76 -5.19 -12.45 -10.43
C PRO A 76 -4.44 -13.04 -9.23
N CYS A 77 -5.11 -13.08 -8.08
CA CYS A 77 -4.67 -13.87 -6.93
C CYS A 77 -5.43 -15.19 -6.89
N GLY A 78 -4.83 -16.26 -7.43
CA GLY A 78 -5.54 -17.50 -7.68
C GLY A 78 -6.76 -17.27 -8.58
N ASN A 79 -7.95 -17.63 -8.09
CA ASN A 79 -9.21 -17.41 -8.81
C ASN A 79 -9.80 -15.99 -8.62
N ASN A 80 -9.19 -15.14 -7.79
CA ASN A 80 -9.66 -13.77 -7.59
C ASN A 80 -9.14 -12.85 -8.70
N THR A 81 -9.98 -12.62 -9.72
CA THR A 81 -9.70 -11.69 -10.85
C THR A 81 -9.87 -10.22 -10.49
N LYS A 82 -10.38 -9.92 -9.29
CA LYS A 82 -10.53 -8.56 -8.74
C LYS A 82 -9.71 -8.41 -7.46
N ALA A 83 -8.54 -9.04 -7.42
CA ALA A 83 -7.62 -8.93 -6.30
C ALA A 83 -7.27 -7.46 -6.03
N SER A 84 -6.96 -7.18 -4.77
CA SER A 84 -6.51 -5.87 -4.32
C SER A 84 -5.26 -5.44 -5.09
N ARG A 85 -5.15 -4.13 -5.39
CA ARG A 85 -3.93 -3.51 -5.90
C ARG A 85 -2.74 -3.78 -4.98
N THR A 86 -2.94 -3.77 -3.67
CA THR A 86 -1.90 -4.03 -2.67
C THR A 86 -2.05 -5.41 -2.08
N TRP A 87 -0.98 -6.20 -2.10
CA TRP A 87 -0.92 -7.48 -1.39
C TRP A 87 -0.17 -7.31 -0.08
N VAL A 88 -0.58 -8.06 0.94
CA VAL A 88 0.05 -8.06 2.26
C VAL A 88 0.53 -9.47 2.57
N ASP A 89 1.84 -9.66 2.60
CA ASP A 89 2.47 -10.93 2.90
C ASP A 89 3.07 -10.93 4.30
N LEU A 90 2.86 -11.98 5.07
CA LEU A 90 3.41 -12.17 6.41
C LEU A 90 4.60 -13.12 6.34
N PHE A 91 5.70 -12.77 6.98
CA PHE A 91 6.95 -13.54 6.97
C PHE A 91 7.48 -13.76 8.38
N ASP A 92 8.15 -14.88 8.61
CA ASP A 92 9.01 -15.03 9.79
C ASP A 92 10.25 -14.13 9.68
N SER A 93 10.97 -13.94 10.79
CA SER A 93 12.19 -13.12 10.83
C SER A 93 13.32 -13.57 9.88
N ARG A 94 13.26 -14.80 9.36
CA ARG A 94 14.22 -15.36 8.39
C ARG A 94 13.76 -15.18 6.94
N GLY A 95 12.60 -14.56 6.71
CA GLY A 95 12.04 -14.32 5.38
C GLY A 95 11.25 -15.50 4.82
N LYS A 96 10.89 -16.50 5.61
CA LYS A 96 9.95 -17.54 5.19
C LYS A 96 8.54 -16.96 5.20
N ARG A 97 7.87 -16.97 4.05
CA ARG A 97 6.46 -16.56 3.94
C ARG A 97 5.56 -17.51 4.73
N LEU A 98 4.73 -16.94 5.61
CA LEU A 98 3.78 -17.65 6.46
C LEU A 98 2.37 -17.64 5.86
N PHE A 99 1.93 -16.48 5.40
CA PHE A 99 0.59 -16.28 4.84
C PHE A 99 0.56 -15.02 3.96
N GLY A 100 -0.54 -14.76 3.26
CA GLY A 100 -0.76 -13.44 2.68
C GLY A 100 -2.18 -13.17 2.24
N PHE A 101 -2.51 -11.88 2.21
CA PHE A 101 -3.80 -11.33 1.88
C PHE A 101 -3.72 -10.60 0.55
N CYS A 102 -4.63 -10.93 -0.36
CA CYS A 102 -4.77 -10.29 -1.67
C CYS A 102 -6.19 -9.76 -1.92
N ALA A 103 -7.03 -9.76 -0.88
CA ALA A 103 -8.44 -9.39 -0.94
C ALA A 103 -8.82 -8.37 0.14
N LEU A 104 -7.86 -7.54 0.58
CA LEU A 104 -8.16 -6.36 1.40
C LEU A 104 -8.74 -5.28 0.48
N GLY A 105 -9.84 -4.63 0.89
CA GLY A 105 -10.55 -3.65 0.07
C GLY A 105 -10.27 -2.20 0.43
N LYS A 106 -9.76 -1.95 1.65
CA LYS A 106 -9.46 -0.62 2.19
C LYS A 106 -8.39 -0.68 3.27
N ALA A 107 -7.81 0.46 3.64
CA ALA A 107 -6.73 0.51 4.62
C ALA A 107 -7.16 0.01 6.00
N ALA A 108 -8.41 0.27 6.40
CA ALA A 108 -8.98 -0.22 7.65
C ALA A 108 -8.97 -1.75 7.79
N ASP A 109 -8.94 -2.49 6.68
CA ASP A 109 -8.89 -3.96 6.70
C ASP A 109 -7.55 -4.51 7.21
N LEU A 110 -6.49 -3.68 7.27
CA LEU A 110 -5.21 -4.01 7.90
C LEU A 110 -5.33 -4.35 9.39
N SER A 111 -6.46 -4.02 10.02
CA SER A 111 -6.77 -4.40 11.41
C SER A 111 -7.19 -5.86 11.59
N ASN A 112 -7.33 -6.62 10.50
CA ASN A 112 -7.85 -7.99 10.51
C ASN A 112 -6.93 -8.97 9.76
N ILE A 113 -5.61 -8.74 9.80
CA ILE A 113 -4.63 -9.64 9.18
C ILE A 113 -4.12 -10.66 10.21
N TRP A 114 -3.75 -11.84 9.72
CA TRP A 114 -3.38 -12.96 10.58
C TRP A 114 -2.62 -14.05 9.81
N PHE A 115 -1.94 -14.93 10.55
CA PHE A 115 -1.53 -16.25 10.07
C PHE A 115 -1.99 -17.32 11.08
N ALA A 116 -2.00 -18.59 10.65
CA ALA A 116 -2.34 -19.70 11.53
C ALA A 116 -1.30 -20.81 11.42
N LEU A 117 -1.07 -21.48 12.53
CA LEU A 117 -0.24 -22.68 12.63
C LEU A 117 -1.08 -23.80 13.25
N GLU A 118 -0.76 -25.06 12.92
CA GLU A 118 -1.30 -26.21 13.68
C GLU A 118 -0.90 -26.06 15.15
N SER A 119 -1.77 -26.49 16.07
CA SER A 119 -1.62 -26.19 17.50
C SER A 119 -0.39 -26.81 18.17
N ASP A 120 0.24 -27.79 17.55
CA ASP A 120 1.46 -28.46 17.99
C ASP A 120 2.75 -27.82 17.42
N MET A 121 2.62 -26.82 16.55
CA MET A 121 3.75 -26.12 15.94
C MET A 121 4.24 -24.96 16.82
N VAL A 122 5.56 -24.88 17.01
CA VAL A 122 6.19 -23.75 17.67
C VAL A 122 6.15 -22.51 16.77
N PRO A 123 5.56 -21.38 17.21
CA PRO A 123 5.54 -20.16 16.40
C PRO A 123 6.94 -19.54 16.25
N PRO A 124 7.21 -18.83 15.15
CA PRO A 124 8.42 -18.02 15.03
C PRO A 124 8.41 -16.90 16.09
N SER A 125 9.53 -16.59 16.74
CA SER A 125 9.54 -15.54 17.79
C SER A 125 9.07 -14.18 17.28
N TYR A 126 9.42 -13.84 16.04
CA TYR A 126 9.07 -12.56 15.41
C TYR A 126 8.58 -12.76 13.98
N ILE A 127 7.66 -11.89 13.57
CA ILE A 127 7.21 -11.77 12.18
C ILE A 127 7.31 -10.32 11.70
N TYR A 128 7.19 -10.13 10.39
CA TYR A 128 6.94 -8.83 9.77
C TYR A 128 5.94 -8.99 8.61
N ILE A 129 5.38 -7.88 8.14
CA ILE A 129 4.64 -7.83 6.89
C ILE A 129 5.42 -7.09 5.80
N GLU A 130 5.17 -7.48 4.55
CA GLU A 130 5.50 -6.70 3.37
C GLU A 130 4.20 -6.35 2.63
N MET A 131 3.90 -5.06 2.51
CA MET A 131 2.85 -4.55 1.64
C MET A 131 3.44 -4.24 0.28
N THR A 132 2.99 -4.92 -0.77
CA THR A 132 3.42 -4.67 -2.15
C THR A 132 2.31 -3.96 -2.91
N ASP A 133 2.51 -2.68 -3.22
CA ASP A 133 1.69 -1.98 -4.21
C ASP A 133 2.08 -2.48 -5.59
N ARG A 134 1.21 -3.29 -6.20
CA ARG A 134 1.50 -3.97 -7.45
C ARG A 134 1.38 -3.06 -8.67
N GLN A 135 0.78 -1.88 -8.53
CA GLN A 135 0.69 -0.92 -9.62
C GLN A 135 1.96 -0.09 -9.76
N THR A 136 2.55 0.32 -8.63
CA THR A 136 3.79 1.12 -8.62
C THR A 136 5.03 0.29 -8.35
N ASN A 137 4.87 -1.01 -8.04
CA ASN A 137 5.93 -1.91 -7.60
C ASN A 137 6.66 -1.41 -6.34
N THR A 138 5.97 -0.64 -5.49
CA THR A 138 6.51 -0.12 -4.23
C THR A 138 6.26 -1.11 -3.09
N LYS A 139 7.25 -1.29 -2.22
CA LYS A 139 7.19 -2.21 -1.09
C LYS A 139 7.35 -1.45 0.22
N TYR A 140 6.50 -1.78 1.20
CA TYR A 140 6.56 -1.25 2.56
C TYR A 140 6.75 -2.41 3.52
N LYS A 141 7.82 -2.37 4.30
CA LYS A 141 8.16 -3.45 5.25
C LYS A 141 7.96 -2.95 6.66
N SER A 142 7.26 -3.73 7.49
CA SER A 142 7.02 -3.34 8.88
C SER A 142 8.25 -3.50 9.77
N ASN A 143 8.14 -3.02 11.01
CA ASN A 143 8.94 -3.52 12.12
C ASN A 143 8.78 -5.05 12.30
N LEU A 144 9.72 -5.65 13.02
CA LEU A 144 9.50 -6.96 13.63
C LEU A 144 8.56 -6.80 14.83
N THR A 145 7.65 -7.76 14.98
CA THR A 145 6.75 -7.87 16.15
C THR A 145 6.74 -9.30 16.64
N ASP A 146 6.58 -9.47 17.95
CA ASP A 146 6.48 -10.78 18.59
C ASP A 146 5.23 -11.55 18.19
N THR A 147 5.26 -12.87 18.37
CA THR A 147 4.09 -13.77 18.31
C THR A 147 3.56 -14.14 19.69
N THR A 148 4.09 -13.54 20.75
CA THR A 148 3.71 -13.77 22.15
C THR A 148 3.18 -12.47 22.75
N LEU A 149 2.10 -12.56 23.51
CA LEU A 149 1.61 -11.48 24.36
C LEU A 149 2.33 -11.50 25.72
#